data_AF-A0A8J3MYQ6-F1
#
_entry.id   AF-A0A8J3MYQ6-F1
#
_cell.length_a   1.000
_cell.length_b   1.000
_cell.length_c   1.000
_cell.angle_alpha   90.00
_cell.angle_beta   90.00
_cell.angle_gamma   90.00
#
_symmetry.space_group_name_H-M   'P 1'
#
loop_
_entity.id
_entity.type
_entity.pdbx_description
1 polymer ?
#
loop_
_entity_poly.entity_id
_entity_poly.type
_entity_poly.pdbx_seq_one_letter_code
_entity_poly.pdbx_strand_id
1 'polypeptide(L)'
;MSQSTSQEVVHPSLSFTETMKGFVNFSELDGGQAALQDVPRKMALLVHLTIEIDHIEQFTRSITHQAAISGYVECEALGGKLPIEKGIFQLFLAEVASANTRMWYRLFFHDPSGRRLSLIGFKVLPGKMGLNVWQATTTLFVSVLAGEEDTPTEGEQGQTIASGIISLHFVDFLHQLASFRARGSTRRKGVEGMCTFFFFFVQGLWKAYYRAWKSHRHI
;
A
#
# COMPACT_ATOMS: atom_id res chain seq x y z
N MET A 1 -35.40 22.61 28.47
CA MET A 1 -34.50 23.53 27.74
C MET A 1 -33.34 22.71 27.18
N SER A 2 -33.33 22.62 25.84
CA SER A 2 -32.24 22.35 24.90
C SER A 2 -31.16 21.31 25.25
N GLN A 3 -31.31 20.10 24.68
CA GLN A 3 -30.17 19.25 24.36
C GLN A 3 -29.40 19.90 23.20
N SER A 4 -28.13 20.21 23.42
CA SER A 4 -27.21 20.69 22.39
C SER A 4 -26.81 19.48 21.54
N THR A 5 -27.46 19.30 20.39
CA THR A 5 -27.02 18.34 19.38
C THR A 5 -25.69 18.84 18.82
N SER A 6 -24.57 18.31 19.32
CA SER A 6 -23.27 18.50 18.69
C SER A 6 -23.40 18.02 17.24
N GLN A 7 -23.42 18.96 16.30
CA GLN A 7 -23.34 18.64 14.88
C GLN A 7 -22.00 17.94 14.68
N GLU A 8 -22.04 16.64 14.38
CA GLU A 8 -20.87 15.88 13.99
C GLU A 8 -20.29 16.54 12.73
N VAL A 9 -19.11 17.16 12.86
CA VAL A 9 -18.47 17.85 11.74
C VAL A 9 -18.02 16.79 10.76
N VAL A 10 -18.78 16.60 9.68
CA VAL A 10 -18.42 15.67 8.61
C VAL A 10 -17.29 16.28 7.80
N HIS A 11 -16.06 15.86 8.11
CA HIS A 11 -14.87 16.21 7.36
C HIS A 11 -14.85 15.48 6.00
N PRO A 12 -14.25 16.08 4.96
CA PRO A 12 -14.04 15.39 3.70
C PRO A 12 -13.18 14.13 3.89
N SER A 13 -13.74 12.98 3.53
CA SER A 13 -13.06 11.68 3.53
C SER A 13 -12.92 11.13 2.12
N LEU A 14 -11.96 10.22 1.94
CA LEU A 14 -11.66 9.57 0.66
C LEU A 14 -11.48 8.07 0.86
N SER A 15 -12.09 7.27 0.00
CA SER A 15 -11.85 5.82 -0.04
C SER A 15 -11.62 5.38 -1.48
N PHE A 16 -10.68 4.46 -1.69
CA PHE A 16 -10.48 3.79 -2.97
C PHE A 16 -10.06 2.34 -2.76
N THR A 17 -10.49 1.48 -3.67
CA THR A 17 -10.15 0.05 -3.65
C THR A 17 -9.07 -0.21 -4.69
N GLU A 18 -8.12 -1.10 -4.45
CA GLU A 18 -7.14 -1.59 -5.42
C GLU A 18 -7.17 -3.13 -5.43
N THR A 19 -7.00 -3.75 -6.60
CA THR A 19 -6.80 -5.20 -6.71
C THR A 19 -5.53 -5.48 -7.48
N MET A 20 -4.54 -6.07 -6.82
CA MET A 20 -3.23 -6.37 -7.42
C MET A 20 -3.04 -7.87 -7.49
N LYS A 21 -2.46 -8.35 -8.59
CA LYS A 21 -2.20 -9.77 -8.83
C LYS A 21 -0.77 -9.97 -9.31
N GLY A 22 -0.19 -11.10 -8.98
CA GLY A 22 1.12 -11.47 -9.47
C GLY A 22 1.57 -12.74 -8.80
N PHE A 23 2.86 -12.80 -8.48
CA PHE A 23 3.45 -14.03 -7.98
C PHE A 23 4.45 -13.76 -6.87
N VAL A 24 4.51 -14.69 -5.93
CA VAL A 24 5.52 -14.77 -4.88
C VAL A 24 6.27 -16.09 -4.98
N ASN A 25 7.54 -16.06 -4.60
CA ASN A 25 8.38 -17.22 -4.44
C ASN A 25 8.55 -17.47 -2.95
N PHE A 26 8.22 -18.67 -2.50
CA PHE A 26 8.48 -19.09 -1.13
C PHE A 26 9.93 -19.55 -1.01
N SER A 27 10.63 -19.08 0.03
CA SER A 27 11.88 -19.69 0.49
C SER A 27 11.56 -21.04 1.14
N GLU A 28 12.50 -21.98 1.11
CA GLU A 28 12.38 -23.20 1.89
C GLU A 28 12.21 -22.82 3.37
N LEU A 29 11.04 -23.09 3.93
CA LEU A 29 10.79 -22.91 5.36
C LEU A 29 11.75 -23.85 6.09
N ASP A 30 12.69 -23.26 6.83
CA ASP A 30 13.60 -24.02 7.68
C ASP A 30 12.77 -24.68 8.79
N GLY A 31 12.48 -25.98 8.62
CA GLY A 31 11.88 -26.83 9.64
C GLY A 31 10.59 -27.54 9.23
N GLY A 32 10.75 -28.75 8.65
CA GLY A 32 9.76 -29.82 8.77
C GLY A 32 9.16 -30.36 7.48
N GLN A 33 9.92 -31.23 6.82
CA GLN A 33 9.46 -32.29 5.89
C GLN A 33 8.61 -31.86 4.68
N ALA A 34 9.29 -31.45 3.61
CA ALA A 34 9.09 -32.03 2.28
C ALA A 34 10.32 -31.72 1.42
N ALA A 35 11.31 -32.62 1.46
CA ALA A 35 12.41 -32.64 0.51
C ALA A 35 11.86 -33.02 -0.88
N LEU A 36 11.47 -32.02 -1.67
CA LEU A 36 11.30 -32.11 -3.11
C LEU A 36 11.81 -30.80 -3.77
N GLN A 37 13.12 -30.77 -4.01
CA GLN A 37 13.82 -30.13 -5.13
C GLN A 37 13.55 -28.64 -5.41
N ASP A 38 14.46 -27.77 -4.93
CA ASP A 38 15.21 -26.71 -5.65
C ASP A 38 14.51 -25.78 -6.67
N VAL A 39 13.17 -25.74 -6.72
CA VAL A 39 12.43 -24.78 -7.53
C VAL A 39 11.66 -23.87 -6.60
N PRO A 40 11.96 -22.55 -6.54
CA PRO A 40 11.10 -21.61 -5.84
C PRO A 40 9.67 -21.78 -6.37
N ARG A 41 8.75 -22.18 -5.48
CA ARG A 41 7.37 -22.43 -5.86
C ARG A 41 6.73 -21.08 -6.16
N LYS A 42 6.72 -20.69 -7.44
CA LYS A 42 6.08 -19.47 -7.92
C LYS A 42 4.58 -19.59 -7.75
N MET A 43 4.04 -18.99 -6.69
CA MET A 43 2.63 -19.06 -6.32
C MET A 43 1.92 -17.77 -6.67
N ALA A 44 0.66 -17.89 -7.11
CA ALA A 44 -0.17 -16.74 -7.36
C ALA A 44 -0.45 -16.01 -6.03
N LEU A 45 -0.34 -14.69 -6.07
CA LEU A 45 -0.73 -13.80 -4.99
C LEU A 45 -1.70 -12.77 -5.53
N LEU A 46 -2.80 -12.58 -4.82
CA LEU A 46 -3.76 -11.51 -5.03
C LEU A 46 -3.92 -10.74 -3.73
N VAL A 47 -3.99 -9.42 -3.83
CA VAL A 47 -4.44 -8.57 -2.73
C VAL A 47 -5.58 -7.70 -3.21
N HIS A 48 -6.63 -7.60 -2.40
CA HIS A 48 -7.76 -6.74 -2.64
C HIS A 48 -7.88 -5.81 -1.44
N LEU A 49 -7.57 -4.53 -1.65
CA LEU A 49 -7.36 -3.56 -0.59
C LEU A 49 -8.34 -2.41 -0.76
N THR A 50 -8.93 -1.91 0.32
CA THR A 50 -9.62 -0.62 0.35
C THR A 50 -8.87 0.29 1.30
N ILE A 51 -8.38 1.41 0.76
CA ILE A 51 -7.65 2.43 1.51
C ILE A 51 -8.68 3.49 1.93
N GLU A 52 -8.66 3.85 3.21
CA GLU A 52 -9.59 4.81 3.80
C GLU A 52 -8.85 5.98 4.47
N ILE A 53 -9.18 7.18 4.01
CA ILE A 53 -8.68 8.45 4.54
C ILE A 53 -9.87 9.19 5.15
N ASP A 54 -9.99 9.13 6.47
CA ASP A 54 -11.15 9.71 7.18
C ASP A 54 -11.15 11.24 7.18
N HIS A 55 -9.97 11.87 7.14
CA HIS A 55 -9.84 13.32 7.16
C HIS A 55 -8.74 13.78 6.21
N ILE A 56 -9.12 14.20 5.00
CA ILE A 56 -8.18 14.54 3.92
C ILE A 56 -7.23 15.68 4.34
N GLU A 57 -7.72 16.73 4.98
CA GLU A 57 -6.89 17.87 5.39
C GLU A 57 -5.84 17.47 6.45
N GLN A 58 -6.21 16.61 7.42
CA GLN A 58 -5.27 16.08 8.40
C GLN A 58 -4.23 15.17 7.73
N PHE A 59 -4.68 14.31 6.81
CA PHE A 59 -3.80 13.41 6.06
C PHE A 59 -2.72 14.17 5.27
N THR A 60 -3.11 15.24 4.57
CA THR A 60 -2.19 16.04 3.74
C THR A 60 -1.21 16.90 4.55
N ARG A 61 -1.53 17.20 5.81
CA ARG A 61 -0.65 17.93 6.74
C ARG A 61 0.22 17.03 7.61
N SER A 62 -0.16 15.77 7.79
CA SER A 62 0.59 14.80 8.59
C SER A 62 1.96 14.51 7.96
N ILE A 63 3.03 14.51 8.74
CA ILE A 63 4.36 14.10 8.25
C ILE A 63 4.39 12.64 7.79
N THR A 64 3.50 11.81 8.33
CA THR A 64 3.49 10.36 8.07
C THR A 64 2.61 9.99 6.89
N HIS A 65 1.62 10.82 6.52
CA HIS A 65 0.63 10.52 5.46
C HIS A 65 0.09 9.07 5.52
N GLN A 66 -0.33 8.63 6.72
CA GLN A 66 -0.85 7.29 6.94
C GLN A 66 -2.37 7.22 6.77
N ALA A 67 -2.85 6.10 6.22
CA ALA A 67 -4.26 5.77 6.06
C ALA A 67 -4.52 4.31 6.43
N ALA A 68 -5.76 3.98 6.78
CA ALA A 68 -6.16 2.61 7.09
C ALA A 68 -6.35 1.80 5.81
N ILE A 69 -6.09 0.49 5.89
CA ILE A 69 -6.40 -0.47 4.83
C ILE A 69 -7.30 -1.57 5.40
N SER A 70 -8.36 -1.89 4.67
CA SER A 70 -9.17 -3.09 4.86
C SER A 70 -9.15 -3.97 3.62
N GLY A 71 -9.57 -5.23 3.72
CA GLY A 71 -9.66 -6.14 2.57
C GLY A 71 -9.12 -7.54 2.86
N TYR A 72 -8.47 -8.15 1.86
CA TYR A 72 -7.95 -9.51 1.99
C TYR A 72 -6.71 -9.77 1.13
N VAL A 73 -5.93 -10.75 1.56
CA VAL A 73 -4.83 -11.39 0.83
C VAL A 73 -5.32 -12.76 0.35
N GLU A 74 -5.00 -13.17 -0.86
CA GLU A 74 -5.38 -14.48 -1.39
C GLU A 74 -4.16 -15.16 -2.00
N CYS A 75 -3.80 -16.31 -1.42
CA CYS A 75 -2.69 -17.15 -1.86
C CYS A 75 -2.93 -18.59 -1.40
N GLU A 76 -3.04 -19.53 -2.35
CA GLU A 76 -3.29 -20.94 -2.06
C GLU A 76 -2.23 -21.53 -1.11
N ALA A 77 -0.95 -21.15 -1.28
CA ALA A 77 0.13 -21.62 -0.43
C ALA A 77 0.04 -21.11 1.02
N LEU A 78 -0.72 -20.04 1.28
CA LEU A 78 -0.99 -19.51 2.63
C LEU A 78 -2.35 -19.95 3.18
N GLY A 79 -3.10 -20.77 2.44
CA GLY A 79 -4.42 -21.25 2.87
C GLY A 79 -5.61 -20.55 2.23
N GLY A 80 -5.43 -19.94 1.04
CA GLY A 80 -6.51 -19.36 0.25
C GLY A 80 -6.75 -17.89 0.58
N LYS A 81 -8.00 -17.51 0.85
CA LYS A 81 -8.43 -16.12 1.09
C LYS A 81 -8.38 -15.76 2.57
N LEU A 82 -7.51 -14.81 2.92
CA LEU A 82 -7.16 -14.41 4.28
C LEU A 82 -7.58 -12.94 4.50
N PRO A 83 -8.55 -12.67 5.39
CA PRO A 83 -8.96 -11.30 5.69
C PRO A 83 -7.86 -10.53 6.42
N ILE A 84 -7.71 -9.26 6.09
CA ILE A 84 -6.79 -8.35 6.77
C ILE A 84 -7.41 -7.95 8.10
N GLU A 85 -6.68 -8.15 9.19
CA GLU A 85 -7.08 -7.71 10.53
C GLU A 85 -6.74 -6.24 10.74
N LYS A 86 -5.54 -5.84 10.33
CA LYS A 86 -5.05 -4.47 10.42
C LYS A 86 -4.23 -4.16 9.17
N GLY A 87 -4.48 -3.01 8.58
CA GLY A 87 -3.75 -2.59 7.40
C GLY A 87 -3.37 -1.11 7.46
N ILE A 88 -2.14 -0.81 7.05
CA ILE A 88 -1.58 0.54 7.08
C ILE A 88 -1.01 0.88 5.71
N PHE A 89 -1.55 1.95 5.13
CA PHE A 89 -1.00 2.58 3.94
C PHE A 89 -0.18 3.79 4.35
N GLN A 90 0.99 3.98 3.77
CA GLN A 90 1.83 5.14 4.03
C GLN A 90 2.37 5.74 2.73
N LEU A 91 2.18 7.04 2.57
CA LEU A 91 2.44 7.72 1.32
C LEU A 91 3.67 8.65 1.43
N PHE A 92 4.54 8.64 0.41
CA PHE A 92 5.76 9.47 0.30
C PHE A 92 6.81 9.30 1.41
N LEU A 93 7.12 8.05 1.80
CA LEU A 93 8.27 7.82 2.67
C LEU A 93 9.56 7.96 1.85
N ALA A 94 10.37 8.96 2.19
CA ALA A 94 11.69 9.13 1.61
C ALA A 94 12.64 8.10 2.23
N GLU A 95 13.29 7.32 1.38
CA GLU A 95 14.35 6.43 1.84
C GLU A 95 15.63 7.25 2.03
N VAL A 96 16.31 7.04 3.16
CA VAL A 96 17.54 7.80 3.48
C VAL A 96 18.69 7.32 2.61
N ALA A 97 18.75 6.02 2.30
CA ALA A 97 19.84 5.37 1.59
C ALA A 97 19.73 5.45 0.07
N SER A 98 18.52 5.55 -0.48
CA SER A 98 18.29 5.71 -1.91
C SER A 98 17.40 6.94 -2.09
N ALA A 99 17.74 7.87 -2.98
CA ALA A 99 16.94 9.08 -3.21
C ALA A 99 15.51 8.81 -3.76
N ASN A 100 15.06 7.55 -3.69
CA ASN A 100 13.74 7.09 -4.04
C ASN A 100 12.73 7.44 -2.95
N THR A 101 11.52 7.72 -3.41
CA THR A 101 10.36 7.85 -2.54
C THR A 101 9.51 6.61 -2.70
N ARG A 102 9.05 6.03 -1.59
CA ARG A 102 8.25 4.80 -1.59
C ARG A 102 6.83 5.07 -1.07
N MET A 103 5.87 4.31 -1.58
CA MET A 103 4.55 4.15 -0.95
C MET A 103 4.50 2.77 -0.31
N TRP A 104 4.20 2.69 0.98
CA TRP A 104 4.24 1.45 1.75
C TRP A 104 2.85 0.92 2.09
N TYR A 105 2.75 -0.40 2.12
CA TYR A 105 1.58 -1.18 2.47
C TYR A 105 2.05 -2.17 3.54
N ARG A 106 1.39 -2.17 4.69
CA ARG A 106 1.63 -3.16 5.76
C ARG A 106 0.30 -3.80 6.11
N LEU A 107 0.20 -5.10 5.88
CA LEU A 107 -1.02 -5.86 6.07
C LEU A 107 -0.75 -6.95 7.10
N PHE A 108 -1.55 -7.01 8.14
CA PHE A 108 -1.49 -8.02 9.19
C PHE A 108 -2.70 -8.93 9.07
N PHE A 109 -2.47 -10.24 9.04
CA PHE A 109 -3.49 -11.25 8.87
C PHE A 109 -3.06 -12.58 9.50
N HIS A 110 -3.99 -13.52 9.58
CA HIS A 110 -3.74 -14.86 10.10
C HIS A 110 -3.89 -15.89 8.99
N ASP A 111 -3.09 -16.95 9.05
CA ASP A 111 -3.32 -18.15 8.25
C ASP A 111 -4.45 -19.02 8.87
N PRO A 112 -4.90 -20.09 8.19
CA PRO A 112 -5.96 -20.96 8.73
C PRO A 112 -5.61 -21.67 10.04
N SER A 113 -4.33 -21.77 10.39
CA SER A 113 -3.88 -22.34 11.67
C SER A 113 -3.80 -21.30 12.80
N GLY A 114 -4.13 -20.04 12.52
CA GLY A 114 -4.07 -18.94 13.48
C GLY A 114 -2.67 -18.32 13.63
N ARG A 115 -1.70 -18.69 12.78
CA ARG A 115 -0.38 -18.07 12.81
C ARG A 115 -0.45 -16.66 12.25
N ARG A 116 0.20 -15.72 12.94
CA ARG A 116 0.32 -14.32 12.52
C ARG A 116 1.27 -14.20 11.34
N LEU A 117 0.82 -13.50 10.32
CA LEU A 117 1.58 -13.17 9.13
C LEU A 117 1.48 -11.68 8.87
N SER A 118 2.56 -11.13 8.31
CA SER A 118 2.57 -9.78 7.78
C SER A 118 2.96 -9.79 6.31
N LEU A 119 2.30 -8.97 5.50
CA LEU A 119 2.69 -8.67 4.14
C LEU A 119 3.11 -7.21 4.09
N ILE A 120 4.38 -7.00 3.76
CA ILE A 120 4.95 -5.68 3.56
C ILE A 120 5.16 -5.48 2.07
N GLY A 121 4.53 -4.43 1.54
CA GLY A 121 4.63 -4.07 0.14
C GLY A 121 5.10 -2.64 -0.05
N PHE A 122 5.83 -2.36 -1.13
CA PHE A 122 6.14 -0.99 -1.51
C PHE A 122 6.09 -0.76 -3.02
N LYS A 123 5.58 0.42 -3.40
CA LYS A 123 5.66 0.96 -4.76
C LYS A 123 6.82 1.96 -4.80
N VAL A 124 7.69 1.86 -5.80
CA VAL A 124 8.77 2.82 -6.02
C VAL A 124 8.27 3.95 -6.92
N LEU A 125 8.35 5.19 -6.45
CA LEU A 125 8.02 6.35 -7.27
C LEU A 125 9.18 6.67 -8.20
N PRO A 126 8.96 6.73 -9.53
CA PRO A 126 10.05 6.86 -10.47
C PRO A 126 10.57 8.29 -10.52
N GLY A 127 11.89 8.41 -10.64
CA GLY A 127 12.59 9.69 -10.68
C GLY A 127 12.54 10.46 -12.00
N LYS A 128 11.76 10.02 -12.99
CA LYS A 128 11.66 10.65 -14.32
C LYS A 128 10.19 10.81 -14.72
N MET A 129 9.80 11.99 -15.20
CA MET A 129 8.47 12.21 -15.78
C MET A 129 8.33 11.54 -17.15
N GLY A 130 7.16 10.95 -17.40
CA GLY A 130 6.79 10.28 -18.65
C GLY A 130 5.73 9.18 -18.41
N LEU A 131 5.43 8.39 -19.45
CA LEU A 131 4.57 7.19 -19.39
C LEU A 131 4.99 6.20 -18.27
N ASN A 132 6.27 6.22 -17.89
CA ASN A 132 6.83 5.37 -16.84
C ASN A 132 6.39 5.76 -15.41
N VAL A 133 5.89 6.97 -15.17
CA VAL A 133 5.34 7.36 -13.85
C VAL A 133 4.18 6.46 -13.46
N TRP A 134 3.32 6.20 -14.43
CA TRP A 134 2.12 5.41 -14.25
C TRP A 134 2.41 3.91 -14.14
N GLN A 135 3.35 3.38 -14.93
CA GLN A 135 3.79 1.99 -14.81
C GLN A 135 4.47 1.69 -13.46
N ALA A 136 5.23 2.64 -12.92
CA ALA A 136 5.87 2.46 -11.62
C ALA A 136 4.86 2.48 -10.45
N THR A 137 3.75 3.25 -10.58
CA THR A 137 2.65 3.22 -9.60
C THR A 137 1.80 1.94 -9.67
N THR A 138 1.99 1.11 -10.71
CA THR A 138 1.27 -0.15 -10.85
C THR A 138 2.04 -1.36 -10.33
N THR A 139 3.32 -1.24 -9.96
CA THR A 139 4.13 -2.38 -9.50
C THR A 139 4.35 -2.30 -7.99
N LEU A 140 3.96 -3.34 -7.27
CA LEU A 140 4.17 -3.51 -5.85
C LEU A 140 5.15 -4.65 -5.61
N PHE A 141 6.30 -4.33 -5.02
CA PHE A 141 7.23 -5.31 -4.47
C PHE A 141 6.68 -5.77 -3.14
N VAL A 142 6.65 -7.07 -2.87
CA VAL A 142 6.06 -7.63 -1.65
C VAL A 142 6.99 -8.63 -0.98
N SER A 143 6.95 -8.63 0.34
CA SER A 143 7.52 -9.65 1.22
C SER A 143 6.45 -10.11 2.20
N VAL A 144 6.34 -11.42 2.40
CA VAL A 144 5.52 -12.04 3.43
C VAL A 144 6.46 -12.51 4.54
N LEU A 145 6.13 -12.15 5.77
CA LEU A 145 6.92 -12.45 6.95
C LEU A 145 6.08 -13.24 7.97
N ALA A 146 6.75 -14.08 8.75
CA ALA A 146 6.15 -14.73 9.90
C ALA A 146 6.15 -13.77 11.10
N GLY A 147 4.98 -13.46 11.67
CA GLY A 147 4.84 -12.55 12.81
C GLY A 147 4.39 -11.12 12.46
N GLU A 148 4.27 -10.30 13.51
CA GLU A 148 3.95 -8.88 13.43
C GLU A 148 5.25 -8.07 13.44
N GLU A 149 5.80 -7.78 12.25
CA GLU A 149 6.86 -6.78 12.12
C GLU A 149 6.28 -5.49 11.56
N ASP A 150 6.48 -4.39 12.31
CA ASP A 150 6.03 -3.06 11.92
C ASP A 150 6.98 -2.39 10.90
N THR A 151 8.20 -2.90 10.74
CA THR A 151 9.23 -2.35 9.84
C THR A 151 10.09 -3.47 9.26
N PRO A 152 10.23 -3.58 7.93
CA PRO A 152 11.32 -4.38 7.38
C PRO A 152 12.61 -3.60 7.60
N THR A 153 13.43 -4.02 8.55
CA THR A 153 14.81 -3.54 8.62
C THR A 153 15.54 -4.17 7.42
N GLU A 154 16.18 -3.37 6.57
CA GLU A 154 17.10 -3.90 5.55
C GLU A 154 18.19 -4.72 6.27
N GLY A 155 18.04 -6.04 6.31
CA GLY A 155 18.94 -6.94 7.06
C GLY A 155 18.28 -8.14 7.73
N GLU A 156 16.97 -8.11 8.01
CA GLU A 156 16.28 -9.22 8.67
C GLU A 156 15.72 -10.23 7.65
N GLN A 157 16.63 -10.88 6.92
CA GLN A 157 16.29 -11.97 6.00
C GLN A 157 15.69 -13.20 6.72
N GLY A 158 15.85 -13.31 8.04
CA GLY A 158 15.47 -14.48 8.83
C GLY A 158 13.96 -14.72 9.02
N GLN A 159 13.10 -13.74 8.73
CA GLN A 159 11.64 -13.88 8.90
C GLN A 159 10.85 -13.86 7.59
N THR A 160 11.50 -13.59 6.45
CA THR A 160 10.81 -13.57 5.14
C THR A 160 10.54 -14.98 4.64
N ILE A 161 9.27 -15.36 4.55
CA ILE A 161 8.83 -16.68 4.08
C ILE A 161 8.51 -16.69 2.58
N ALA A 162 8.19 -15.53 2.01
CA ALA A 162 7.98 -15.37 0.58
C ALA A 162 8.28 -13.94 0.13
N SER A 163 8.72 -13.78 -1.11
CA SER A 163 8.85 -12.46 -1.72
C SER A 163 8.47 -12.49 -3.19
N GLY A 164 8.04 -11.36 -3.74
CA GLY A 164 7.58 -11.32 -5.11
C GLY A 164 7.17 -9.94 -5.59
N ILE A 165 6.49 -9.95 -6.74
CA ILE A 165 6.03 -8.75 -7.41
C ILE A 165 4.58 -8.98 -7.83
N ILE A 166 3.73 -8.06 -7.44
CA ILE A 166 2.34 -7.99 -7.91
C ILE A 166 2.10 -6.67 -8.62
N SER A 167 1.20 -6.67 -9.60
CA SER A 167 0.87 -5.47 -10.35
C SER A 167 -0.62 -5.19 -10.39
N LEU A 168 -0.93 -3.90 -10.51
CA LEU A 168 -2.26 -3.35 -10.75
C LEU A 168 -2.46 -3.15 -12.26
N HIS A 169 -3.67 -3.33 -12.76
CA HIS A 169 -4.02 -2.88 -14.10
C HIS A 169 -4.33 -1.37 -14.08
N PHE A 170 -3.59 -0.56 -14.82
CA PHE A 170 -3.67 0.92 -14.79
C PHE A 170 -5.08 1.49 -15.06
N VAL A 171 -5.90 0.79 -15.85
CA VAL A 171 -7.28 1.18 -16.15
C VAL A 171 -8.18 1.09 -14.91
N ASP A 172 -7.92 0.13 -14.02
CA ASP A 172 -8.67 -0.03 -12.77
C ASP A 172 -8.39 1.14 -11.82
N PHE A 173 -7.14 1.61 -11.76
CA PHE A 173 -6.76 2.80 -10.99
C PHE A 173 -7.51 4.06 -11.46
N LEU A 174 -7.57 4.31 -12.78
CA LEU A 174 -8.28 5.48 -13.33
C LEU A 174 -9.80 5.38 -13.15
N HIS A 175 -10.38 4.17 -13.29
CA HIS A 175 -11.79 3.93 -12.96
C HIS A 175 -12.04 4.06 -11.44
N GLN A 176 -11.06 3.74 -10.60
CA GLN A 176 -11.14 3.93 -9.16
C GLN A 176 -11.11 5.41 -8.77
N LEU A 177 -10.29 6.23 -9.45
CA LEU A 177 -10.36 7.69 -9.33
C LEU A 177 -11.75 8.23 -9.74
N ALA A 178 -12.44 7.60 -10.69
CA ALA A 178 -13.82 7.95 -11.05
C ALA A 178 -14.87 7.40 -10.06
N SER A 179 -14.51 6.40 -9.25
CA SER A 179 -15.36 5.81 -8.20
C SER A 179 -15.24 6.50 -6.84
N PHE A 180 -14.43 7.57 -6.74
CA PHE A 180 -14.20 8.30 -5.50
C PHE A 180 -15.51 8.71 -4.83
N ARG A 181 -15.84 8.00 -3.75
CA ARG A 181 -16.92 8.38 -2.85
C ARG A 181 -16.36 9.38 -1.84
N ALA A 182 -16.20 10.62 -2.28
CA ALA A 182 -15.88 11.69 -1.35
C ALA A 182 -17.13 11.98 -0.51
N ARG A 183 -17.11 11.56 0.76
CA ARG A 183 -18.13 11.96 1.73
C ARG A 183 -17.69 13.27 2.35
N GLY A 184 -18.63 14.20 2.44
CA GLY A 184 -18.48 15.47 3.13
C GLY A 184 -19.87 15.93 3.57
N SER A 185 -19.92 16.96 4.41
CA SER A 185 -21.19 17.58 4.83
C SER A 185 -22.09 17.98 3.65
N THR A 186 -21.50 18.21 2.47
CA THR A 186 -22.19 18.37 1.18
C THR A 186 -21.41 17.70 0.05
N ARG A 187 -22.07 17.38 -1.08
CA ARG A 187 -21.38 16.86 -2.29
C ARG A 187 -20.22 17.77 -2.75
N ARG A 188 -20.41 19.10 -2.68
CA ARG A 188 -19.37 20.08 -3.02
C ARG A 188 -18.14 19.96 -2.12
N LYS A 189 -18.34 19.81 -0.81
CA LYS A 189 -17.24 19.62 0.15
C LYS A 189 -16.47 18.31 -0.07
N GLY A 190 -17.18 17.25 -0.48
CA GLY A 190 -16.53 16.02 -0.93
C GLY A 190 -15.62 16.26 -2.15
N VAL A 191 -16.13 16.90 -3.20
CA VAL A 191 -15.34 17.22 -4.41
C VAL A 191 -14.14 18.12 -4.09
N GLU A 192 -14.32 19.14 -3.23
CA GLU A 192 -13.24 20.01 -2.77
C GLU A 192 -12.12 19.22 -2.07
N GLY A 193 -12.48 18.35 -1.12
CA GLY A 193 -11.52 17.47 -0.46
C GLY A 193 -10.81 16.54 -1.45
N MET A 194 -11.52 15.98 -2.41
CA MET A 194 -10.92 15.15 -3.47
C MET A 194 -9.89 15.93 -4.30
N CYS A 195 -10.20 17.17 -4.69
CA CYS A 195 -9.25 18.05 -5.38
C CYS A 195 -8.03 18.37 -4.49
N THR A 196 -8.23 18.60 -3.19
CA THR A 196 -7.13 18.80 -2.22
C THR A 196 -6.21 17.59 -2.18
N PHE A 197 -6.77 16.37 -2.05
CA PHE A 197 -5.97 15.14 -2.07
C PHE A 197 -5.22 14.96 -3.39
N PHE A 198 -5.89 15.15 -4.53
CA PHE A 198 -5.27 14.96 -5.84
C PHE A 198 -4.13 15.97 -6.07
N PHE A 199 -4.32 17.23 -5.72
CA PHE A 199 -3.26 18.24 -5.80
C PHE A 199 -2.08 17.89 -4.90
N PHE A 200 -2.34 17.47 -3.65
CA PHE A 200 -1.30 16.99 -2.73
C PHE A 200 -0.53 15.80 -3.32
N PHE A 201 -1.24 14.81 -3.87
CA PHE A 201 -0.65 13.63 -4.48
C PHE A 201 0.27 14.01 -5.65
N VAL A 202 -0.22 14.80 -6.61
CA VAL A 202 0.56 15.27 -7.75
C VAL A 202 1.77 16.09 -7.29
N GLN A 203 1.61 16.97 -6.31
CA GLN A 203 2.72 17.75 -5.75
C GLN A 203 3.80 16.86 -5.13
N GLY A 204 3.42 15.80 -4.42
CA GLY A 204 4.39 14.86 -3.86
C GLY A 204 5.10 14.01 -4.91
N LEU A 205 4.42 13.62 -6.00
CA LEU A 205 5.07 13.01 -7.18
C LEU A 205 6.13 13.94 -7.76
N TRP A 206 5.80 15.23 -7.92
CA TRP A 206 6.75 16.25 -8.39
C TRP A 206 7.95 16.42 -7.45
N LYS A 207 7.73 16.39 -6.13
CA LYS A 207 8.82 16.43 -5.13
C LYS A 207 9.72 15.19 -5.20
N ALA A 208 9.13 14.00 -5.32
CA ALA A 208 9.86 12.74 -5.49
C ALA A 208 10.71 12.77 -6.77
N TYR A 209 10.13 13.24 -7.88
CA TYR A 209 10.84 13.49 -9.14
C TYR A 209 12.03 14.43 -8.95
N TYR A 210 11.82 15.60 -8.33
CA TYR A 210 12.89 16.58 -8.15
C TYR A 210 14.04 16.04 -7.31
N ARG A 211 13.75 15.27 -6.25
CA ARG A 211 14.77 14.62 -5.40
C ARG A 211 15.61 13.63 -6.20
N ALA A 212 14.97 12.74 -6.95
CA ALA A 212 15.65 11.74 -7.75
C ALA A 212 16.49 12.37 -8.88
N TRP A 213 15.95 13.38 -9.59
CA TRP A 213 16.68 14.12 -10.62
C TRP A 213 17.93 14.83 -10.06
N LYS A 214 17.81 15.49 -8.91
CA LYS A 214 18.95 16.17 -8.26
C LYS A 214 20.06 15.18 -7.89
N SER A 215 19.70 13.98 -7.40
CA SER A 215 20.67 12.94 -7.05
C SER A 215 21.48 12.42 -8.25
N HIS A 216 20.93 12.49 -9.47
CA HIS A 216 21.60 12.00 -10.69
C HIS A 216 22.51 13.04 -11.37
N ARG A 217 22.53 14.31 -10.90
CA ARG A 217 23.42 15.37 -11.43
C ARG A 217 24.73 15.53 -10.64
N HIS A 218 24.91 14.76 -9.57
CA HIS A 218 26.09 14.82 -8.70
C HIS A 218 26.97 13.55 -8.77
N ILE A 219 26.85 12.78 -9.85
CA ILE A 219 27.77 11.71 -10.26
C ILE A 219 28.26 12.08 -11.66
#